data_AF-A0A2G3PKU9-F1
#
_entry.id   AF-A0A2G3PKU9-F1
#
_cell.length_a   1.000
_cell.length_b   1.000
_cell.length_c   1.000
_cell.angle_alpha   90.00
_cell.angle_beta   90.00
_cell.angle_gamma   90.00
#
_symmetry.space_group_name_H-M   'P 1'
#
loop_
_entity.id
_entity.type
_entity.pdbx_description
1 polymer ?
#
loop_
_entity_poly.entity_id
_entity_poly.type
_entity_poly.pdbx_seq_one_letter_code
_entity_poly.pdbx_strand_id
1 'polypeptide(L)'
;MAPAGWQFWQLRRVDDGRVQWLAVTKPGARSAIDQHKVWTLVPRLAVFVANRYVTQDHHGEVGNEWVHENIDIEQARTVVIDLPEPEPAEIKRFTHPEAELTLQQIDRYPAAKILGKRVATTLTSRC
;
A
#
# COMPACT_ATOMS: atom_id res chain seq x y z
N MET A 1 2.85 18.62 -2.59
CA MET A 1 1.40 18.28 -2.65
C MET A 1 1.26 16.80 -2.95
N ALA A 2 0.53 16.05 -2.13
CA ALA A 2 0.03 14.74 -2.55
C ALA A 2 -0.82 14.87 -3.83
N PRO A 3 -0.84 13.88 -4.75
CA PRO A 3 -1.84 13.85 -5.81
C PRO A 3 -3.23 13.89 -5.17
N ALA A 4 -4.08 14.79 -5.66
CA ALA A 4 -5.30 15.21 -4.96
C ALA A 4 -6.15 14.01 -4.47
N GLY A 5 -6.28 13.87 -3.15
CA GLY A 5 -7.13 12.88 -2.49
C GLY A 5 -6.46 11.60 -1.99
N TRP A 6 -5.13 11.44 -2.12
CA TRP A 6 -4.39 10.31 -1.53
C TRP A 6 -3.73 10.67 -0.20
N GLN A 7 -3.74 9.73 0.73
CA GLN A 7 -2.92 9.74 1.95
C GLN A 7 -1.89 8.60 1.89
N PHE A 8 -0.75 8.79 2.55
CA PHE A 8 0.36 7.82 2.57
C PHE A 8 0.61 7.31 3.98
N TRP A 9 0.91 6.02 4.08
CA TRP A 9 1.05 5.30 5.34
C TRP A 9 2.32 4.47 5.32
N GLN A 10 3.24 4.78 6.22
CA GLN A 10 4.38 3.92 6.51
C GLN A 10 3.94 2.84 7.49
N LEU A 11 4.11 1.58 7.11
CA LEU A 11 3.71 0.43 7.92
C LEU A 11 4.95 -0.17 8.56
N ARG A 12 5.10 0.07 9.87
CA ARG A 12 6.15 -0.53 10.70
C ARG A 12 5.60 -1.77 11.39
N ARG A 13 6.31 -2.90 11.33
CA ARG A 13 5.98 -4.11 12.11
C ARG A 13 5.94 -3.78 13.60
N VAL A 14 4.94 -4.25 14.33
CA VAL A 14 4.87 -4.06 15.80
C VAL A 14 5.99 -4.82 16.52
N ASP A 15 6.36 -6.01 16.03
CA ASP A 15 7.33 -6.89 16.70
C ASP A 15 8.78 -6.36 16.70
N ASP A 16 9.24 -5.78 15.59
CA ASP A 16 10.64 -5.35 15.40
C ASP A 16 10.80 -3.87 14.99
N GLY A 17 9.70 -3.14 14.85
CA GLY A 17 9.67 -1.72 14.47
C GLY A 17 10.10 -1.41 13.03
N ARG A 18 10.45 -2.43 12.22
CA ARG A 18 10.98 -2.21 10.87
C ARG A 18 9.88 -1.80 9.90
N VAL A 19 10.21 -0.90 8.97
CA VAL A 19 9.32 -0.55 7.86
C VAL A 19 9.21 -1.76 6.94
N GLN A 20 8.02 -2.38 6.89
CA GLN A 20 7.76 -3.49 5.99
C GLN A 20 7.11 -3.00 4.68
N TRP A 21 6.18 -2.04 4.78
CA TRP A 21 5.40 -1.60 3.62
C TRP A 21 5.21 -0.09 3.54
N LEU A 22 4.95 0.38 2.32
CA LEU A 22 4.29 1.65 2.05
C LEU A 22 2.87 1.35 1.55
N ALA A 23 1.89 1.98 2.19
CA ALA A 23 0.49 1.89 1.80
C ALA A 23 -0.11 3.27 1.51
N VAL A 24 -1.26 3.28 0.86
CA VAL A 24 -2.04 4.48 0.55
C VAL A 24 -3.53 4.24 0.76
N THR A 25 -4.24 5.28 1.20
CA THR A 25 -5.70 5.33 1.25
C THR A 25 -6.21 6.50 0.42
N LYS A 26 -7.50 6.47 0.08
CA LYS A 26 -8.14 7.49 -0.75
C LYS A 26 -9.47 7.96 -0.12
N PRO A 27 -9.42 8.70 1.01
CA PRO A 27 -10.62 9.14 1.72
C PRO A 27 -11.56 10.01 0.86
N GLY A 28 -11.03 10.69 -0.16
CA GLY A 28 -11.82 11.46 -1.14
C GLY A 28 -12.41 10.64 -2.30
N ALA A 29 -12.44 9.31 -2.23
CA ALA A 29 -13.04 8.47 -3.27
C ALA A 29 -14.58 8.62 -3.31
N ARG A 30 -15.19 8.34 -4.47
CA ARG A 30 -16.65 8.42 -4.67
C ARG A 30 -17.41 7.18 -4.16
N SER A 31 -16.74 6.02 -4.12
CA SER A 31 -17.31 4.77 -3.62
C SER A 31 -16.88 4.56 -2.17
N ALA A 32 -17.81 4.21 -1.28
CA ALA A 32 -17.50 3.93 0.12
C ALA A 32 -16.46 2.80 0.26
N ILE A 33 -16.52 1.80 -0.62
CA ILE A 33 -15.53 0.71 -0.69
C ILE A 33 -14.12 1.26 -0.97
N ASP A 34 -13.99 2.24 -1.86
CA ASP A 34 -12.68 2.85 -2.19
C ASP A 34 -12.20 3.89 -1.16
N GLN A 35 -13.11 4.40 -0.31
CA GLN A 35 -12.72 5.22 0.85
C GLN A 35 -12.11 4.37 1.95
N HIS A 36 -12.62 3.13 2.11
CA HIS A 36 -12.19 2.18 3.13
C HIS A 36 -10.95 1.37 2.72
N LYS A 37 -10.79 1.00 1.45
CA LYS A 37 -9.63 0.25 0.93
C LYS A 37 -8.29 0.91 1.30
N VAL A 38 -7.35 0.07 1.75
CA VAL A 38 -5.91 0.37 1.77
C VAL A 38 -5.23 -0.37 0.62
N TRP A 39 -4.39 0.32 -0.16
CA TRP A 39 -3.55 -0.29 -1.19
C TRP A 39 -2.09 -0.32 -0.73
N THR A 40 -1.45 -1.48 -0.83
CA THR A 40 -0.03 -1.68 -0.46
C THR A 40 0.84 -1.77 -1.70
N LEU A 41 2.03 -1.16 -1.67
CA LEU A 41 2.97 -1.22 -2.78
C LEU A 41 3.60 -2.62 -2.92
N VAL A 42 3.67 -3.12 -4.16
CA VAL A 42 4.59 -4.18 -4.59
C VAL A 42 5.74 -3.53 -5.37
N PRO A 43 6.95 -3.37 -4.79
CA PRO A 43 8.04 -2.57 -5.37
C PRO A 43 8.47 -3.05 -6.76
N ARG A 44 8.79 -4.35 -6.94
CA ARG A 44 9.15 -4.96 -8.24
C ARG A 44 8.18 -4.69 -9.38
N LEU A 45 6.88 -4.66 -9.07
CA LEU A 45 5.84 -4.43 -10.06
C LEU A 45 5.51 -2.93 -10.23
N ALA A 46 6.05 -2.06 -9.37
CA ALA A 46 5.74 -0.63 -9.28
C ALA A 46 4.22 -0.35 -9.30
N VAL A 47 3.44 -1.16 -8.58
CA VAL A 47 1.98 -1.01 -8.42
C VAL A 47 1.57 -1.11 -6.96
N PHE A 48 0.61 -0.27 -6.57
CA PHE A 48 -0.16 -0.43 -5.37
C PHE A 48 -1.32 -1.40 -5.64
N VAL A 49 -1.50 -2.41 -4.80
CA VAL A 49 -2.54 -3.45 -4.90
C VAL A 49 -3.44 -3.36 -3.67
N ALA A 50 -4.76 -3.47 -3.84
CA ALA A 50 -5.68 -3.49 -2.71
C ALA A 50 -5.33 -4.65 -1.77
N ASN A 51 -5.17 -4.37 -0.48
CA ASN A 51 -4.70 -5.35 0.50
C ASN A 51 -5.67 -5.45 1.67
N ARG A 52 -6.44 -6.55 1.73
CA ARG A 52 -7.47 -6.75 2.76
C ARG A 52 -6.87 -6.79 4.16
N TYR A 53 -5.75 -7.49 4.38
CA TYR A 53 -5.13 -7.63 5.70
C TYR A 53 -4.74 -6.27 6.28
N VAL A 54 -4.02 -5.46 5.49
CA VAL A 54 -3.66 -4.10 5.89
C VAL A 54 -4.89 -3.19 6.00
N THR A 55 -5.96 -3.43 5.23
CA THR A 55 -7.23 -2.69 5.39
C THR A 55 -7.87 -2.98 6.76
N GLN A 56 -8.03 -4.25 7.13
CA GLN A 56 -8.66 -4.64 8.40
C GLN A 56 -7.83 -4.18 9.62
N ASP A 57 -6.50 -4.25 9.52
CA ASP A 57 -5.58 -3.77 10.56
C ASP A 57 -5.61 -2.23 10.67
N HIS A 58 -5.69 -1.50 9.54
CA HIS A 58 -5.81 -0.04 9.52
C HIS A 58 -7.07 0.49 10.19
N HIS A 59 -8.20 -0.21 10.05
CA HIS A 59 -9.48 0.15 10.68
C HIS A 59 -9.67 -0.48 12.06
N GLY A 60 -8.68 -1.24 12.57
CA GLY A 60 -8.74 -1.89 13.89
C GLY A 60 -9.76 -3.02 14.00
N GLU A 61 -10.19 -3.59 12.87
CA GLU A 61 -11.19 -4.67 12.82
C GLU A 61 -10.58 -6.03 13.15
N VAL A 62 -9.35 -6.28 12.68
CA VAL A 62 -8.58 -7.51 12.94
C VAL A 62 -7.09 -7.18 12.96
N GLY A 63 -6.44 -7.45 14.08
CA GLY A 63 -4.98 -7.34 14.21
C GLY A 63 -4.48 -6.04 14.88
N ASN A 64 -3.20 -6.08 15.22
CA ASN A 64 -2.32 -4.95 15.52
C ASN A 64 -0.92 -5.37 15.02
N GLU A 65 -0.84 -5.78 13.76
CA GLU A 65 0.37 -6.34 13.14
C GLU A 65 1.31 -5.21 12.66
N TRP A 66 0.73 -4.06 12.29
CA TRP A 66 1.46 -2.87 11.84
C TRP A 66 1.08 -1.60 12.62
N VAL A 67 2.08 -0.74 12.85
CA VAL A 67 1.89 0.66 13.22
C VAL A 67 1.70 1.47 11.94
N HIS A 68 0.57 2.15 11.82
CA HIS A 68 0.20 2.99 10.67
C HIS A 68 0.61 4.44 10.91
N GLU A 69 1.77 4.83 10.39
CA GLU A 69 2.28 6.21 10.49
C GLU A 69 1.88 7.01 9.26
N ASN A 70 1.11 8.09 9.43
CA ASN A 70 0.77 8.99 8.33
C ASN A 70 2.00 9.82 7.93
N ILE A 71 2.35 9.79 6.65
CA ILE A 71 3.51 10.50 6.11
C ILE A 71 3.13 11.37 4.91
N ASP A 72 3.97 12.35 4.58
CA ASP A 72 3.81 13.13 3.36
C ASP A 72 4.36 12.40 2.11
N ILE A 73 4.13 12.99 0.93
CA ILE A 73 4.54 12.40 -0.35
C ILE A 73 6.07 12.37 -0.55
N GLU A 74 6.82 13.34 -0.04
CA GLU A 74 8.28 13.36 -0.19
C GLU A 74 8.94 12.34 0.74
N GLN A 75 8.40 12.18 1.96
CA GLN A 75 8.72 11.06 2.85
C GLN A 75 8.40 9.72 2.17
N ALA A 76 7.20 9.57 1.60
CA ALA A 76 6.81 8.33 0.91
C ALA A 76 7.73 8.00 -0.27
N ARG A 77 8.19 9.00 -1.03
CA ARG A 77 9.18 8.84 -2.11
C ARG A 77 10.59 8.48 -1.63
N THR A 78 10.92 8.79 -0.39
CA THR A 78 12.19 8.38 0.23
C THR A 78 12.10 6.94 0.70
N VAL A 79 11.13 6.66 1.59
CA VAL A 79 10.90 5.34 2.21
C VAL A 79 10.81 4.21 1.19
N VAL A 80 10.15 4.48 0.06
CA VAL A 80 9.92 3.47 -0.99
C VAL A 80 11.19 2.88 -1.62
N ILE A 81 12.31 3.60 -1.52
CA ILE A 81 13.61 3.16 -2.06
C ILE A 81 14.21 2.06 -1.18
N ASP A 82 13.95 2.10 0.13
CA ASP A 82 14.53 1.19 1.12
C ASP A 82 13.59 0.06 1.55
N LEU A 83 12.35 0.03 1.03
CA LEU A 83 11.43 -1.07 1.30
C LEU A 83 11.99 -2.42 0.85
N PRO A 84 11.78 -3.48 1.66
CA PRO A 84 12.03 -4.85 1.24
C PRO A 84 11.04 -5.26 0.13
N GLU A 85 11.42 -6.24 -0.69
CA GLU A 85 10.49 -6.86 -1.63
C GLU A 85 9.62 -7.89 -0.87
N PRO A 86 8.27 -7.85 -0.99
CA PRO A 86 7.39 -8.88 -0.43
C PRO A 86 7.76 -10.28 -0.91
N GLU A 87 7.67 -11.27 -0.03
CA GLU A 87 7.79 -12.66 -0.48
C GLU A 87 6.62 -13.03 -1.41
N PRO A 88 6.81 -13.93 -2.41
CA PRO A 88 5.73 -14.37 -3.28
C PRO A 88 4.52 -14.97 -2.54
N ALA A 89 4.72 -15.49 -1.33
CA ALA A 89 3.65 -15.95 -0.44
C ALA A 89 2.82 -14.79 0.13
N GLU A 90 3.46 -13.68 0.50
CA GLU A 90 2.79 -12.45 0.96
C GLU A 90 2.01 -11.78 -0.19
N ILE A 91 2.60 -11.68 -1.38
CA ILE A 91 1.91 -11.14 -2.57
C ILE A 91 0.64 -11.95 -2.88
N LYS A 92 0.70 -13.29 -2.78
CA LYS A 92 -0.47 -14.15 -2.96
C LYS A 92 -1.57 -13.86 -1.94
N ARG A 93 -1.20 -13.63 -0.67
CA ARG A 93 -2.15 -13.26 0.41
C ARG A 93 -2.87 -11.94 0.09
N PHE A 94 -2.17 -10.93 -0.44
CA PHE A 94 -2.82 -9.66 -0.84
C PHE A 94 -3.99 -9.87 -1.82
N THR A 95 -3.97 -10.97 -2.58
CA THR A 95 -4.96 -11.31 -3.61
C THR A 95 -5.91 -12.45 -3.26
N HIS A 96 -5.91 -12.99 -2.03
CA HIS A 96 -6.76 -14.13 -1.67
C HIS A 96 -8.25 -13.70 -1.63
N PRO A 97 -9.15 -14.38 -2.38
CA PRO A 97 -10.52 -13.91 -2.62
C PRO A 97 -11.56 -14.32 -1.55
N GLU A 98 -11.13 -14.87 -0.41
CA GLU A 98 -12.03 -15.62 0.49
C GLU A 98 -12.86 -14.78 1.48
N ALA A 99 -12.84 -13.44 1.39
CA ALA A 99 -13.86 -12.61 2.05
C ALA A 99 -14.02 -11.20 1.44
N GLU A 100 -15.28 -10.82 1.20
CA GLU A 100 -15.83 -9.47 0.92
C GLU A 100 -15.36 -8.70 -0.32
N LEU A 101 -14.14 -8.92 -0.81
CA LEU A 101 -13.67 -8.36 -2.08
C LEU A 101 -13.67 -9.46 -3.15
N THR A 102 -14.59 -9.36 -4.10
CA THR A 102 -14.52 -10.15 -5.34
C THR A 102 -13.20 -9.83 -6.06
N LEU A 103 -12.70 -10.75 -6.90
CA LEU A 103 -11.50 -10.54 -7.72
C LEU A 103 -11.55 -9.26 -8.58
N GLN A 104 -12.76 -8.77 -8.90
CA GLN A 104 -12.98 -7.53 -9.65
C GLN A 104 -12.80 -6.25 -8.81
N GLN A 105 -12.79 -6.35 -7.47
CA GLN A 105 -12.56 -5.23 -6.55
C GLN A 105 -11.10 -5.12 -6.07
N ILE A 106 -10.22 -6.04 -6.50
CA ILE A 106 -8.77 -5.98 -6.24
C ILE A 106 -8.12 -5.04 -7.25
N ASP A 107 -8.46 -3.76 -7.13
CA ASP A 107 -7.94 -2.71 -7.99
C ASP A 107 -6.45 -2.48 -7.78
N ARG A 108 -5.76 -2.09 -8.86
CA ARG A 108 -4.33 -1.76 -8.85
C ARG A 108 -4.10 -0.34 -9.35
N TYR A 109 -3.21 0.39 -8.67
CA TYR A 109 -2.81 1.74 -9.05
C TYR A 109 -1.30 1.77 -9.38
N PRO A 110 -0.89 2.21 -10.58
CA PRO A 110 0.53 2.36 -10.89
C PRO A 110 1.21 3.36 -9.95
N ALA A 111 2.37 2.99 -9.40
CA ALA A 111 3.18 3.90 -8.57
C ALA A 111 3.54 5.18 -9.35
N ALA A 112 3.66 5.11 -10.68
CA ALA A 112 3.88 6.26 -11.55
C ALA A 112 2.76 7.32 -11.48
N LYS A 113 1.53 6.91 -11.12
CA LYS A 113 0.35 7.78 -10.95
C LYS A 113 0.25 8.39 -9.55
N ILE A 114 0.84 7.73 -8.54
CA ILE A 114 0.73 8.11 -7.12
C ILE A 114 2.02 8.79 -6.62
N LEU A 115 3.17 8.11 -6.73
CA LEU A 115 4.48 8.63 -6.31
C LEU A 115 5.16 9.44 -7.42
N GLY A 116 4.83 9.16 -8.68
CA GLY A 116 5.35 9.84 -9.87
C GLY A 116 6.31 8.97 -10.69
N LYS A 117 6.49 9.34 -11.97
CA LYS A 117 7.26 8.54 -12.95
C LYS A 117 8.67 8.19 -12.49
N ARG A 118 9.44 9.16 -11.96
CA ARG A 118 10.83 8.96 -11.52
C ARG A 118 10.95 7.82 -10.50
N VAL A 119 10.10 7.83 -9.48
CA VAL A 119 10.08 6.80 -8.43
C VAL A 119 9.67 5.44 -9.00
N ALA A 120 8.67 5.39 -9.87
CA ALA A 120 8.27 4.15 -10.52
C ALA A 120 9.38 3.55 -11.38
N THR A 121 10.13 4.38 -12.14
CA THR A 121 11.31 3.93 -12.89
C THR A 121 12.37 3.37 -11.95
N THR A 122 12.72 4.07 -10.87
CA THR A 122 13.67 3.58 -9.86
C THR A 122 13.25 2.23 -9.31
N LEU A 123 11.97 2.04 -8.97
CA LEU A 123 11.44 0.76 -8.48
C LEU A 123 11.60 -0.36 -9.50
N THR A 124 11.20 -0.14 -10.76
CA THR A 124 11.36 -1.15 -11.82
C THR A 124 12.82 -1.48 -12.16
N SER A 125 13.76 -0.57 -11.87
CA SER A 125 15.20 -0.77 -12.10
C SER A 125 15.93 -1.46 -10.93
N ARG A 126 15.23 -1.87 -9.85
CA ARG A 126 15.79 -2.69 -8.76
C ARG A 126 15.75 -4.21 -9.04
N CYS A 127 15.32 -4.62 -10.25
CA CYS A 127 15.06 -6.00 -10.65
C CYS A 127 15.91 -6.46 -11.84
#